data_AF-A0A975Q9S3-F1
#
_entry.id   AF-A0A975Q9S3-F1
#
_cell.length_a   1.000
_cell.length_b   1.000
_cell.length_c   1.000
_cell.angle_alpha   90.00
_cell.angle_beta   90.00
_cell.angle_gamma   90.00
#
_symmetry.space_group_name_H-M   'P 1'
#
loop_
_entity.id
_entity.type
_entity.pdbx_description
1 polymer ?
#
loop_
_entity_poly.entity_id
_entity_poly.type
_entity_poly.pdbx_seq_one_letter_code
_entity_poly.pdbx_strand_id
1 'polypeptide(L)' 'MNALLMPFLYFPQDKAEYIPAAISFVFFMILLVLTFNWIRRNSKKQEEETKELEERILRERRAENEAKKNENLQN' A
#
# COMPACT_ATOMS: atom_id res chain seq x y z
N MET A 1 -45.04 1.99 -15.36
CA MET A 1 -43.65 2.07 -15.86
C MET A 1 -43.30 3.54 -15.98
N ASN A 2 -42.08 3.93 -15.56
CA ASN A 2 -41.45 5.27 -15.68
C ASN A 2 -41.53 6.20 -14.45
N ALA A 3 -40.45 6.18 -13.65
CA ALA A 3 -39.92 7.34 -12.89
C ALA A 3 -38.46 7.11 -12.40
N LEU A 4 -37.75 6.10 -12.91
CA LEU A 4 -36.35 5.78 -12.53
C LEU A 4 -35.31 6.47 -13.43
N LEU A 5 -35.71 7.48 -14.18
CA LEU A 5 -34.80 8.19 -15.09
C LEU A 5 -34.35 9.51 -14.45
N MET A 6 -33.28 9.42 -13.65
CA MET A 6 -32.27 10.48 -13.47
C MET A 6 -32.61 11.70 -12.56
N PRO A 7 -32.73 11.56 -11.23
CA PRO A 7 -32.69 12.72 -10.33
C PRO A 7 -31.27 13.30 -10.10
N PHE A 8 -30.23 12.77 -10.76
CA PHE A 8 -28.84 13.00 -10.35
C PHE A 8 -28.00 13.87 -11.30
N LEU A 9 -28.51 14.23 -12.48
CA LEU A 9 -27.80 15.11 -13.42
C LEU A 9 -28.42 16.53 -13.46
N TYR A 10 -28.90 17.04 -12.33
CA TYR A 10 -29.23 18.45 -12.20
C TYR A 10 -27.96 19.23 -11.90
N PHE A 11 -27.55 20.06 -12.85
CA PHE A 11 -26.45 20.98 -12.66
C PHE A 11 -27.03 22.30 -12.14
N PRO A 12 -26.69 22.72 -10.91
CA PRO A 12 -27.18 23.99 -10.40
C PRO A 12 -26.73 25.15 -11.28
N GLN A 13 -27.66 26.08 -11.53
CA GLN A 13 -27.38 27.27 -12.31
C GLN A 13 -26.40 28.19 -11.57
N ASP A 14 -26.53 28.27 -10.25
CA ASP A 14 -25.62 29.01 -9.39
C ASP A 14 -24.40 28.15 -9.02
N LYS A 15 -23.20 28.72 -9.19
CA LYS A 15 -21.95 28.02 -8.91
C LYS A 15 -21.73 27.79 -7.41
N ALA A 16 -22.37 28.59 -6.55
CA ALA A 16 -22.27 28.45 -5.11
C ALA A 16 -22.78 27.11 -4.60
N GLU A 17 -23.74 26.50 -5.29
CA GLU A 17 -24.31 25.20 -4.90
C GLU A 17 -23.34 24.02 -5.07
N TYR A 18 -22.23 24.20 -5.81
CA TYR A 18 -21.16 23.19 -5.90
C TYR A 18 -20.14 23.25 -4.76
N ILE A 19 -20.14 24.32 -3.94
CA ILE A 19 -19.17 24.49 -2.84
C ILE A 19 -19.15 23.28 -1.89
N PRO A 20 -20.29 22.72 -1.45
CA PRO A 20 -20.31 21.53 -0.59
C PRO A 20 -19.65 20.30 -1.23
N ALA A 21 -19.83 20.12 -2.55
CA ALA A 21 -19.22 19.04 -3.30
C ALA A 21 -17.70 19.23 -3.42
N ALA A 22 -17.24 20.46 -3.68
CA ALA A 22 -15.82 20.79 -3.72
C ALA A 22 -15.13 20.56 -2.36
N ILE A 23 -15.77 20.95 -1.26
CA ILE A 23 -15.25 20.72 0.10
C ILE A 23 -15.13 19.21 0.37
N SER A 24 -16.18 18.45 0.06
CA SER A 24 -16.17 16.99 0.22
C SER A 24 -15.05 16.34 -0.58
N PHE A 25 -14.90 16.74 -1.84
CA PHE A 25 -13.85 16.23 -2.72
C PHE A 25 -12.45 16.55 -2.17
N VAL A 26 -12.20 17.79 -1.74
CA VAL A 26 -10.92 18.19 -1.15
C VAL A 26 -10.64 17.40 0.13
N PHE A 27 -11.65 17.20 0.99
CA PHE A 27 -11.51 16.40 2.20
C PHE A 27 -11.09 14.96 1.88
N PHE A 28 -11.78 14.30 0.94
CA PHE A 28 -11.39 12.95 0.52
C PHE A 28 -10.02 12.89 -0.16
N MET A 29 -9.66 13.90 -0.96
CA MET A 29 -8.34 13.99 -1.57
C MET A 29 -7.24 14.10 -0.52
N ILE A 30 -7.43 14.89 0.53
CA ILE A 30 -6.49 14.97 1.65
C ILE A 30 -6.36 13.61 2.34
N LEU A 31 -7.48 12.96 2.66
CA LEU A 31 -7.48 11.63 3.28
C LEU A 31 -6.78 10.58 2.40
N LEU A 32 -6.99 10.61 1.10
CA LEU A 32 -6.34 9.71 0.14
C LEU A 32 -4.82 9.89 0.18
N VAL A 33 -4.34 11.13 0.09
CA VAL A 33 -2.90 11.43 0.12
C VAL A 33 -2.29 11.01 1.46
N LEU A 34 -2.95 11.29 2.57
CA LEU A 34 -2.49 10.88 3.91
C LEU A 34 -2.42 9.36 4.03
N THR A 35 -3.47 8.64 3.61
CA THR A 35 -3.54 7.18 3.64
C THR A 35 -2.46 6.56 2.76
N PHE A 36 -2.29 7.06 1.54
CA PHE A 36 -1.27 6.59 0.62
C PHE A 36 0.14 6.79 1.17
N ASN A 37 0.41 7.96 1.75
CA ASN A 37 1.69 8.24 2.40
C ASN A 37 1.93 7.35 3.63
N TRP A 38 0.90 7.09 4.43
CA TRP A 38 0.99 6.21 5.60
C TRP A 38 1.32 4.77 5.19
N ILE A 39 0.63 4.23 4.18
CA ILE A 39 0.90 2.90 3.62
C ILE A 39 2.33 2.83 3.10
N ARG A 40 2.77 3.78 2.26
CA ARG A 40 4.14 3.80 1.73
C ARG A 40 5.21 3.80 2.83
N ARG A 41 4.98 4.55 3.90
CA ARG A 41 5.92 4.61 5.03
C ARG A 41 5.98 3.29 5.78
N ASN A 42 4.84 2.64 6.01
CA ASN A 42 4.78 1.33 6.66
C ASN A 42 5.38 0.22 5.78
N SER A 43 5.23 0.29 4.46
CA SER A 43 5.82 -0.70 3.55
C SER A 43 7.34 -0.65 3.57
N LYS A 44 7.96 0.54 3.62
CA LYS A 44 9.43 0.66 3.68
C LYS A 44 10.03 0.03 4.94
N LYS A 45 9.40 0.24 6.09
CA LYS A 45 9.84 -0.37 7.35
C LYS A 45 9.78 -1.89 7.31
N GLN A 46 8.69 -2.43 6.78
CA GLN A 46 8.51 -3.88 6.64
C GLN A 46 9.52 -4.47 5.64
N GLU A 47 9.85 -3.74 4.58
CA GLU A 47 10.85 -4.18 3.60
C GLU A 47 12.24 -4.30 4.23
N GLU A 48 12.66 -3.30 5.02
CA GLU A 48 13.96 -3.32 5.71
C GLU A 48 14.05 -4.47 6.73
N GLU A 49 13.04 -4.65 7.58
CA GLU A 49 13.00 -5.75 8.56
C GLU A 49 13.01 -7.13 7.89
N THR A 50 12.27 -7.28 6.78
CA THR A 50 12.23 -8.54 6.03
C THR A 50 13.57 -8.85 5.38
N LYS A 51 14.25 -7.84 4.80
CA LYS A 51 15.57 -8.00 4.19
C LYS A 51 16.62 -8.48 5.19
N GLU A 52 16.65 -7.91 6.39
CA GLU A 52 17.59 -8.35 7.43
C GLU A 52 17.34 -9.80 7.85
N LEU A 53 16.08 -10.20 7.98
CA LEU A 53 15.70 -11.58 8.30
C LEU A 53 16.10 -12.56 7.19
N GLU A 54 15.81 -12.21 5.94
CA GLU A 54 16.17 -13.02 4.77
C GLU A 54 17.68 -13.22 4.66
N GLU A 55 18.47 -12.15 4.86
CA GLU A 55 19.93 -12.25 4.87
C GLU A 55 20.46 -13.16 5.97
N ARG A 56 19.89 -13.10 7.19
CA ARG A 56 20.29 -13.99 8.29
C ARG A 56 20.04 -15.45 7.95
N ILE A 57 18.84 -15.77 7.45
CA ILE A 57 18.48 -17.14 7.06
C ILE A 57 19.39 -17.63 5.93
N LEU A 58 19.67 -16.79 4.92
CA LEU A 58 20.59 -17.13 3.83
C LEU A 58 22.01 -17.38 4.32
N ARG A 59 22.52 -16.58 5.28
CA ARG A 59 23.84 -16.79 5.89
C ARG A 59 23.91 -18.12 6.64
N GLU A 60 22.91 -18.42 7.47
CA GLU A 60 22.84 -19.68 8.23
C GLU A 60 22.77 -20.90 7.29
N ARG A 61 21.93 -20.85 6.25
CA ARG A 61 21.83 -21.93 5.26
C ARG A 61 23.14 -22.17 4.49
N ARG A 62 23.87 -21.11 4.14
CA ARG A 62 25.17 -21.26 3.47
C ARG A 62 26.18 -21.94 4.40
N ALA A 63 26.27 -21.50 5.65
CA ALA A 63 27.16 -22.11 6.63
C ALA A 63 26.82 -23.60 6.86
N GLU A 64 25.54 -23.95 6.96
CA GLU A 64 25.09 -25.34 7.10
C GLU A 64 25.47 -26.18 5.86
N ASN A 65 25.25 -25.65 4.66
CA ASN A 65 25.59 -26.36 3.41
C ASN A 65 27.10 -26.54 3.25
N GLU A 66 27.90 -25.55 3.66
CA GLU A 66 29.36 -25.64 3.67
C GLU A 66 29.86 -26.68 4.68
N ALA A 67 29.28 -26.72 5.88
CA ALA A 67 29.59 -27.74 6.88
C ALA A 67 29.30 -29.16 6.36
N LYS A 68 28.11 -29.38 5.78
CA LYS A 68 27.72 -30.67 5.17
C LYS A 68 28.62 -31.06 4.01
N LYS A 69 29.03 -30.10 3.18
CA LYS A 69 29.95 -30.36 2.06
C LYS A 69 31.32 -30.83 2.57
N ASN A 70 31.83 -30.19 3.62
CA ASN A 70 33.13 -30.53 4.20
C ASN A 70 33.10 -31.90 4.89
N GLU A 71 32.02 -32.25 5.59
CA GLU A 71 31.81 -33.58 6.17
C GLU A 71 31.81 -34.68 5.09
N ASN A 72 31.11 -34.46 3.98
CA ASN A 72 31.09 -35.40 2.85
C ASN A 72 32.44 -35.54 2.12
N LEU A 73 33.34 -34.56 2.23
CA LEU A 73 34.69 -34.63 1.65
C LEU A 73 35.69 -35.36 2.55
N GLN A 74 35.34 -35.55 3.84
CA GLN A 74 36.20 -36.21 4.83
C GLN A 74 35.86 -37.69 5.06
N ASN A 75 34.75 -38.18 4.51
CA ASN A 75 34.33 -39.59 4.49
C ASN A 75 34.69 -40.27 3.17
#